data_AF-A0A8K1XLR7-F1
#
_entry.id   AF-A0A8K1XLR7-F1
#
_cell.length_a   1.000
_cell.length_b   1.000
_cell.length_c   1.000
_cell.angle_alpha   90.00
_cell.angle_beta   90.00
_cell.angle_gamma   90.00
#
_symmetry.space_group_name_H-M   'P 1'
#
loop_
_entity.id
_entity.type
_entity.pdbx_description
1 polymer ?
#
loop_
_entity_poly.entity_id
_entity_poly.type
_entity_poly.pdbx_seq_one_letter_code
_entity_poly.pdbx_strand_id
1 'polypeptide(L)'
;MLSPKKYKFIKQHRILLNNNIKIKKNKIVFGIYGFQSKKNTYITSKQIKTIKNSILLNSKKGKIWFRIFPNNPVTSKLKGMRMGSGKGYLKLWIANIKLNQIIFETNNYILIKNIKITISKLPIPIKIKYKFDYENKNIIT
;
A
#
# COMPACT_ATOMS: atom_id res chain seq x y z
N MET A 1 -11.96 -7.83 -6.59
CA MET A 1 -11.17 -6.67 -6.08
C MET A 1 -10.81 -6.96 -4.63
N LEU A 2 -9.77 -6.35 -4.04
CA LEU A 2 -9.49 -6.52 -2.60
C LEU A 2 -10.49 -5.70 -1.78
N SER A 3 -11.21 -6.34 -0.87
CA SER A 3 -12.13 -5.72 0.07
C SER A 3 -12.29 -6.59 1.33
N PRO A 4 -12.71 -6.02 2.47
CA PRO A 4 -13.02 -6.80 3.66
C PRO A 4 -14.17 -7.78 3.41
N LYS A 5 -14.09 -8.98 4.01
CA LYS A 5 -15.18 -9.97 3.94
C LYS A 5 -16.39 -9.57 4.79
N LYS A 6 -16.15 -9.00 5.97
CA LYS A 6 -17.17 -8.51 6.91
C LYS A 6 -16.76 -7.12 7.42
N TYR A 7 -17.74 -6.27 7.70
CA TYR A 7 -17.56 -4.96 8.32
C TYR A 7 -18.75 -4.67 9.24
N LYS A 8 -18.50 -3.96 10.36
CA LYS A 8 -19.59 -3.50 11.24
C LYS A 8 -20.36 -2.33 10.61
N PHE A 9 -19.65 -1.43 9.92
CA PHE A 9 -20.21 -0.23 9.29
C PHE A 9 -19.71 -0.07 7.86
N ILE A 10 -20.63 0.10 6.91
CA ILE A 10 -20.34 0.31 5.48
C ILE A 10 -19.78 1.71 5.22
N LYS A 11 -20.38 2.73 5.85
CA LYS A 11 -20.09 4.14 5.58
C LYS A 11 -19.35 4.74 6.78
N GLN A 12 -18.08 5.07 6.60
CA GLN A 12 -17.23 5.65 7.66
C GLN A 12 -16.83 7.10 7.34
N HIS A 13 -16.65 7.94 8.36
CA HIS A 13 -16.09 9.28 8.17
C HIS A 13 -14.71 9.19 7.49
N ARG A 14 -14.39 10.18 6.66
CA ARG A 14 -13.11 10.18 5.94
C ARG A 14 -11.98 10.43 6.94
N ILE A 15 -11.07 9.47 7.05
CA ILE A 15 -9.88 9.61 7.90
C ILE A 15 -8.91 10.56 7.23
N LEU A 16 -8.52 11.64 7.89
CA LEU A 16 -7.55 12.62 7.38
C LEU A 16 -6.12 12.04 7.37
N LEU A 17 -5.31 12.46 6.39
CA LEU A 17 -3.90 12.09 6.28
C LEU A 17 -3.04 13.11 7.03
N ASN A 18 -2.88 12.95 8.34
CA ASN A 18 -2.05 13.86 9.12
C ASN A 18 -0.55 13.53 8.97
N ASN A 19 0.27 14.55 8.72
CA ASN A 19 1.72 14.42 8.54
C ASN A 19 2.47 14.12 9.84
N ASN A 20 1.90 14.48 11.00
CA ASN A 20 2.59 14.43 12.30
C ASN A 20 2.45 13.09 13.03
N ILE A 21 1.85 12.07 12.41
CA ILE A 21 1.62 10.80 13.11
C ILE A 21 2.83 9.87 12.97
N LYS A 22 3.47 9.55 14.11
CA LYS A 22 4.50 8.50 14.20
C LYS A 22 3.98 7.15 13.71
N ILE A 23 4.82 6.43 12.96
CA ILE A 23 4.43 5.17 12.31
C ILE A 23 5.17 3.99 12.92
N LYS A 24 4.41 3.04 13.45
CA LYS A 24 4.93 1.77 13.94
C LYS A 24 5.38 0.84 12.79
N LYS A 25 4.75 0.94 11.61
CA LYS A 25 4.94 0.05 10.44
C LYS A 25 6.08 0.46 9.49
N ASN A 26 7.24 0.84 10.04
CA ASN A 26 8.42 1.30 9.27
C ASN A 26 9.59 0.28 9.30
N LYS A 27 9.51 -0.78 10.11
CA LYS A 27 10.53 -1.85 10.15
C LYS A 27 10.14 -3.00 9.25
N ILE A 28 11.09 -3.57 8.50
CA ILE A 28 10.89 -4.77 7.66
C ILE A 28 10.74 -5.96 8.61
N VAL A 29 9.73 -6.82 8.39
CA VAL A 29 9.40 -7.91 9.33
C VAL A 29 9.62 -9.28 8.68
N PHE A 30 9.11 -9.48 7.47
CA PHE A 30 9.09 -10.78 6.79
C PHE A 30 10.21 -10.88 5.77
N GLY A 31 10.36 -9.84 4.95
CA GLY A 31 11.29 -9.85 3.83
C GLY A 31 12.72 -9.42 4.17
N ILE A 32 13.59 -9.48 3.18
CA ILE A 32 14.92 -8.85 3.18
C ILE A 32 14.81 -7.41 2.66
N TYR A 33 13.90 -7.18 1.71
CA TYR A 33 13.70 -5.89 1.08
C TYR A 33 12.30 -5.35 1.36
N GLY A 34 12.21 -4.05 1.67
CA GLY A 34 10.97 -3.34 1.94
C GLY A 34 10.78 -2.13 1.04
N PHE A 35 9.56 -1.95 0.54
CA PHE A 35 9.16 -0.79 -0.24
C PHE A 35 8.46 0.22 0.64
N GLN A 36 9.17 1.32 0.91
CA GLN A 36 8.76 2.35 1.83
C GLN A 36 8.13 3.54 1.09
N SER A 37 6.98 4.03 1.57
CA SER A 37 6.36 5.24 1.03
C SER A 37 7.17 6.49 1.37
N LYS A 38 7.32 7.42 0.42
CA LYS A 38 7.86 8.78 0.68
C LYS A 38 6.77 9.86 0.87
N LYS A 39 5.48 9.52 0.82
CA LYS A 39 4.38 10.49 1.03
C LYS A 39 3.17 9.85 1.74
N ASN A 40 2.37 10.70 2.39
CA ASN A 40 1.06 10.32 2.90
C ASN A 40 0.05 10.28 1.75
N THR A 41 -0.58 9.13 1.49
CA THR A 41 -1.61 9.00 0.44
C THR A 41 -2.61 7.89 0.75
N TYR A 42 -3.70 7.90 -0.01
CA TYR A 42 -4.61 6.76 -0.08
C TYR A 42 -4.23 5.89 -1.29
N ILE A 43 -4.14 4.59 -1.06
CA ILE A 43 -3.95 3.62 -2.15
C ILE A 43 -5.22 2.81 -2.32
N THR A 44 -5.74 2.81 -3.54
CA THR A 44 -6.98 2.10 -3.87
C THR A 44 -6.76 0.60 -3.97
N SER A 45 -7.80 -0.18 -3.71
CA SER A 45 -7.77 -1.64 -3.89
C SER A 45 -7.39 -2.07 -5.31
N LYS A 46 -7.75 -1.27 -6.33
CA LYS A 46 -7.36 -1.50 -7.73
C LYS A 46 -5.85 -1.33 -7.91
N GLN A 47 -5.25 -0.28 -7.36
CA GLN A 47 -3.79 -0.08 -7.40
C GLN A 47 -3.05 -1.22 -6.72
N ILE A 48 -3.49 -1.66 -5.54
CA ILE A 48 -2.89 -2.83 -4.86
C ILE A 48 -2.92 -4.07 -5.76
N LYS A 49 -4.04 -4.30 -6.45
CA LYS A 49 -4.18 -5.42 -7.38
C LYS A 49 -3.28 -5.27 -8.62
N THR A 50 -3.18 -4.08 -9.21
CA THR A 50 -2.32 -3.85 -10.39
C THR A 50 -0.84 -4.05 -10.05
N ILE A 51 -0.42 -3.65 -8.85
CA ILE A 51 0.93 -3.88 -8.33
C ILE A 51 1.16 -5.38 -8.12
N LYS A 52 0.22 -6.08 -7.47
CA LYS A 52 0.32 -7.53 -7.27
C LYS A 52 0.50 -8.27 -8.60
N ASN A 53 -0.30 -7.94 -9.61
CA ASN A 53 -0.17 -8.53 -10.94
C ASN A 53 1.17 -8.15 -11.59
N SER A 54 1.62 -6.90 -11.48
CA SER A 54 2.93 -6.45 -11.98
C SER A 54 4.08 -7.24 -11.40
N ILE A 55 4.04 -7.45 -10.08
CA ILE A 55 5.07 -8.17 -9.37
C ILE A 55 5.05 -9.64 -9.79
N LEU A 56 3.88 -10.27 -9.87
CA LEU A 56 3.76 -11.67 -10.28
C LEU A 56 4.32 -11.90 -11.69
N LEU A 57 4.10 -10.96 -12.61
CA LEU A 57 4.67 -11.01 -13.96
C LEU A 57 6.20 -10.89 -13.97
N ASN A 58 6.76 -10.00 -13.15
CA ASN A 58 8.20 -9.71 -13.15
C ASN A 58 9.01 -10.65 -12.24
N SER A 59 8.39 -11.19 -11.20
CA SER A 59 8.98 -12.06 -10.20
C SER A 59 8.57 -13.50 -10.50
N LYS A 60 9.19 -14.11 -11.51
CA LYS A 60 8.92 -15.52 -11.91
C LYS A 60 8.97 -16.51 -10.73
N LYS A 61 9.72 -16.20 -9.66
CA LYS A 61 9.84 -16.97 -8.41
C LYS A 61 9.83 -16.04 -7.19
N GLY A 62 9.49 -16.55 -6.01
CA GLY A 62 9.65 -15.86 -4.73
C GLY A 62 8.36 -15.43 -4.03
N LYS A 63 8.44 -15.24 -2.71
CA LYS A 63 7.33 -14.79 -1.86
C LYS A 63 7.31 -13.27 -1.75
N ILE A 64 6.12 -12.69 -1.85
CA ILE A 64 5.87 -11.26 -1.68
C ILE A 64 4.84 -11.07 -0.58
N TRP A 65 5.14 -10.18 0.36
CA TRP A 65 4.24 -9.83 1.45
C TRP A 65 3.66 -8.44 1.22
N PHE A 66 2.35 -8.35 1.08
CA PHE A 66 1.65 -7.07 1.13
C PHE A 66 1.31 -6.75 2.58
N ARG A 67 1.84 -5.64 3.10
CA ARG A 67 1.61 -5.21 4.49
C ARG A 67 0.40 -4.30 4.65
N ILE A 68 -0.09 -3.80 3.53
CA ILE A 68 -1.26 -2.94 3.46
C ILE A 68 -2.47 -3.75 2.99
N PHE A 69 -3.63 -3.38 3.51
CA PHE A 69 -4.90 -3.93 3.10
C PHE A 69 -5.92 -2.79 2.98
N PRO A 70 -6.78 -2.79 1.94
CA PRO A 70 -7.76 -1.73 1.76
C PRO A 70 -8.98 -1.98 2.65
N ASN A 71 -8.92 -1.48 3.87
CA ASN A 71 -9.95 -1.64 4.90
C ASN A 71 -10.91 -0.45 5.01
N ASN A 72 -10.57 0.70 4.42
CA ASN A 72 -11.35 1.92 4.59
C ASN A 72 -12.29 2.14 3.40
N PRO A 73 -13.61 2.30 3.62
CA PRO A 73 -14.57 2.56 2.56
C PRO A 73 -14.57 4.04 2.15
N VAL A 74 -14.60 4.30 0.83
CA VAL A 74 -14.80 5.64 0.28
C VAL A 74 -16.12 5.69 -0.45
N THR A 75 -16.96 6.67 -0.09
CA THR A 75 -18.28 6.89 -0.69
C THR A 75 -18.28 8.06 -1.65
N SER A 76 -19.12 8.02 -2.68
CA SER A 76 -19.40 9.16 -3.56
C SER A 76 -20.88 9.25 -3.89
N LYS A 77 -21.37 10.45 -4.20
CA LYS A 77 -22.67 10.63 -4.85
C LYS A 77 -22.56 10.40 -6.37
N LEU A 78 -23.69 10.13 -7.01
CA LEU A 78 -23.76 10.06 -8.47
C LEU A 78 -23.53 11.44 -9.08
N LYS A 79 -23.02 11.47 -10.31
CA LYS A 79 -22.85 12.70 -11.07
C LYS A 79 -24.24 13.28 -11.39
N GLY A 80 -24.44 14.58 -11.15
CA GLY A 80 -25.72 15.27 -11.42
C GLY A 80 -26.69 15.35 -10.23
N MET A 81 -26.42 14.70 -9.10
CA MET A 81 -27.25 14.84 -7.90
C MET A 81 -26.93 16.14 -7.15
N ARG A 82 -27.96 16.76 -6.56
CA ARG A 82 -27.80 17.92 -5.67
C ARG A 82 -27.12 17.55 -4.33
N MET A 83 -26.63 18.58 -3.64
CA MET A 83 -26.14 18.46 -2.26
C MET A 83 -27.30 18.14 -1.30
N GLY A 84 -27.03 17.71 -0.05
CA GLY A 84 -28.06 17.22 0.88
C GLY A 84 -28.31 15.71 0.78
N SER A 85 -29.51 15.21 1.11
CA SER A 85 -29.93 13.79 0.94
C SER A 85 -29.02 12.69 1.52
N GLY A 86 -28.15 13.05 2.46
CA GLY A 86 -27.25 12.12 3.15
C GLY A 86 -26.04 11.66 2.32
N LYS A 87 -25.40 10.59 2.81
CA LYS A 87 -24.12 10.09 2.29
C LYS A 87 -24.32 9.12 1.13
N GLY A 88 -23.53 9.29 0.07
CA GLY A 88 -23.57 8.47 -1.14
C GLY A 88 -23.21 6.99 -0.97
N TYR A 89 -23.13 6.29 -2.09
CA TYR A 89 -22.86 4.85 -2.16
C TYR A 89 -21.34 4.57 -2.03
N LEU A 90 -21.00 3.34 -1.64
CA LEU A 90 -19.62 2.88 -1.57
C LEU A 90 -19.03 2.79 -2.98
N LYS A 91 -18.01 3.61 -3.27
CA LYS A 91 -17.34 3.64 -4.57
C LYS A 91 -16.15 2.70 -4.62
N LEU A 92 -15.30 2.73 -3.59
CA LEU A 92 -14.06 1.95 -3.56
C LEU A 92 -13.53 1.76 -2.15
N TRP A 93 -12.61 0.83 -2.00
CA TRP A 93 -11.85 0.59 -0.78
C TRP A 93 -10.43 1.15 -0.91
N ILE A 94 -9.95 1.82 0.12
CA ILE A 94 -8.60 2.38 0.19
C ILE A 94 -7.83 1.83 1.40
N ALA A 95 -6.51 1.83 1.27
CA ALA A 95 -5.57 1.72 2.36
C ALA A 95 -4.98 3.11 2.63
N ASN A 96 -4.99 3.53 3.89
CA ASN A 96 -4.31 4.76 4.30
C ASN A 96 -2.82 4.45 4.47
N ILE A 97 -1.98 5.16 3.73
CA ILE A 97 -0.53 5.02 3.78
C ILE A 97 0.06 6.30 4.32
N LYS A 98 0.95 6.12 5.29
CA LYS A 98 1.69 7.22 5.88
C LYS A 98 3.14 7.24 5.37
N LEU A 99 3.80 8.38 5.49
CA LEU A 99 5.18 8.64 5.14
C LEU A 99 6.09 7.64 5.85
N ASN A 100 7.05 7.03 5.18
CA ASN A 100 7.94 6.02 5.77
C ASN A 100 7.27 4.68 6.14
N GLN A 101 6.00 4.46 5.81
CA GLN A 101 5.37 3.15 5.99
C GLN A 101 5.82 2.16 4.92
N ILE A 102 6.10 0.92 5.31
CA ILE A 102 6.41 -0.16 4.37
C ILE A 102 5.10 -0.74 3.80
N ILE A 103 5.04 -0.81 2.48
CA ILE A 103 3.85 -1.19 1.71
C ILE A 103 3.88 -2.68 1.39
N PHE A 104 5.00 -3.15 0.83
CA PHE A 104 5.22 -4.56 0.54
C PHE A 104 6.69 -4.93 0.78
N GLU A 105 6.92 -6.22 0.95
CA GLU A 105 8.23 -6.82 1.22
C GLU A 105 8.47 -7.99 0.28
N THR A 106 9.74 -8.28 -0.01
CA THR A 106 10.16 -9.38 -0.88
C THR A 106 11.55 -9.87 -0.47
N ASN A 107 11.86 -11.12 -0.78
CA ASN A 107 13.21 -11.68 -0.72
C ASN A 107 13.86 -11.77 -2.11
N ASN A 108 13.12 -11.42 -3.16
CA ASN A 108 13.60 -11.62 -4.52
C ASN A 108 14.38 -10.39 -5.02
N TYR A 109 15.69 -10.58 -5.21
CA TYR A 109 16.58 -9.58 -5.78
C TYR A 109 16.26 -9.24 -7.25
N ILE A 110 15.83 -10.21 -8.08
CA ILE A 110 15.44 -9.97 -9.48
C ILE A 110 14.32 -8.92 -9.56
N LEU A 111 13.39 -8.95 -8.61
CA LEU A 111 12.29 -7.99 -8.57
C LEU A 111 12.79 -6.56 -8.31
N ILE A 112 13.86 -6.41 -7.52
CA ILE A 112 14.49 -5.10 -7.28
C ILE A 112 15.12 -4.54 -8.54
N LYS A 113 15.81 -5.38 -9.32
CA LYS A 113 16.42 -4.96 -10.59
C LYS A 113 15.36 -4.42 -11.57
N ASN A 114 14.18 -5.05 -11.60
CA ASN A 114 13.09 -4.71 -12.52
C ASN A 114 11.97 -3.85 -11.88
N ILE A 115 12.28 -3.11 -10.81
CA ILE A 115 11.26 -2.47 -9.97
C ILE A 115 10.56 -1.27 -10.61
N LYS A 116 11.19 -0.61 -11.60
CA LYS A 116 10.71 0.64 -12.19
C LYS A 116 9.25 0.56 -12.68
N ILE A 117 8.90 -0.53 -13.35
CA ILE A 117 7.55 -0.80 -13.87
C ILE A 117 6.52 -0.98 -12.75
N THR A 118 6.94 -1.56 -11.63
CA THR A 118 6.06 -1.77 -10.48
C THR A 118 5.83 -0.45 -9.72
N ILE A 119 6.88 0.36 -9.56
CA ILE A 119 6.81 1.67 -8.89
C ILE A 119 5.93 2.65 -9.66
N SER A 120 6.00 2.66 -11.00
CA SER A 120 5.18 3.58 -11.82
C SER A 120 3.67 3.35 -11.67
N LYS A 121 3.24 2.17 -11.21
CA LYS A 121 1.82 1.85 -10.94
C LYS A 121 1.32 2.43 -9.62
N LEU A 122 2.23 2.91 -8.76
CA LEU A 122 1.91 3.50 -7.47
C LEU A 122 1.78 5.02 -7.60
N PRO A 123 0.79 5.65 -6.95
CA PRO A 123 0.58 7.10 -7.02
C PRO A 123 1.57 7.88 -6.13
N ILE A 124 2.66 7.24 -5.68
CA ILE A 124 3.60 7.79 -4.72
C ILE A 124 5.04 7.42 -5.04
N PRO A 125 5.99 8.30 -4.70
CA PRO A 125 7.40 7.96 -4.72
C PRO A 125 7.72 6.94 -3.61
N ILE A 126 8.58 5.99 -3.96
CA ILE A 126 8.96 4.86 -3.09
C ILE A 126 10.45 4.88 -2.85
N LYS A 127 10.84 4.54 -1.63
CA LYS A 127 12.23 4.26 -1.24
C LYS A 127 12.37 2.76 -1.00
N ILE A 128 13.43 2.16 -1.52
CA ILE A 128 13.77 0.77 -1.18
C ILE A 128 14.56 0.80 0.12
N LYS A 129 14.19 -0.08 1.05
CA LYS A 129 14.85 -0.27 2.33
C LYS A 129 15.34 -1.71 2.40
N TYR A 130 16.55 -1.88 2.89
CA TYR A 130 17.18 -3.18 3.12
C TYR A 130 17.04 -3.53 4.60
N LYS A 131 16.82 -4.80 4.91
CA LYS A 131 16.87 -5.32 6.27
C LYS A 131 18.35 -5.34 6.68
N PHE A 132 18.69 -4.57 7.71
CA PHE A 132 20.00 -4.63 8.33
C PHE A 132 19.99 -5.80 9.32
N ASP A 133 20.79 -6.82 9.07
CA ASP A 133 21.04 -7.86 10.05
C ASP A 133 22.13 -7.34 11.01
N TYR A 134 21.81 -7.27 12.30
CA TYR A 134 22.74 -6.77 13.32
C TYR A 134 23.85 -7.79 13.67
N GLU A 135 23.67 -9.06 13.33
CA GLU A 135 24.65 -10.13 13.60
C GLU A 135 25.81 -10.12 12.60
N ASN A 136 25.57 -9.72 11.35
CA ASN A 136 26.61 -9.55 10.34
C ASN A 136 26.71 -8.05 10.03
N LYS A 137 27.74 -7.38 10.57
CA LYS A 137 28.07 -5.97 10.29
C LYS A 137 28.48 -5.71 8.82
N ASN A 138 27.90 -6.41 7.86
CA ASN A 138 28.11 -6.18 6.44
C ASN A 138 26.76 -5.85 5.80
N ILE A 139 26.71 -4.70 5.14
CA ILE A 139 25.60 -4.32 4.27
C ILE A 139 25.51 -5.43 3.22
N ILE A 140 24.41 -6.17 3.17
CA ILE A 140 24.15 -7.11 2.07
C ILE A 140 23.96 -6.25 0.82
N THR A 141 25.02 -6.08 0.04
CA THR A 141 25.06 -5.34 -1.22
C THR A 141 24.30 -6.05 -2.32
#